data_AF-A0A519ZY68-F1
#
_entry.id   AF-A0A519ZY68-F1
#
_cell.length_a   1.000
_cell.length_b   1.000
_cell.length_c   1.000
_cell.angle_alpha   90.00
_cell.angle_beta   90.00
_cell.angle_gamma   90.00
#
_symmetry.space_group_name_H-M   'P 1'
#
loop_
_entity.id
_entity.type
_entity.pdbx_description
1 polymer ?
#
loop_
_entity_poly.entity_id
_entity_poly.type
_entity_poly.pdbx_seq_one_letter_code
_entity_poly.pdbx_strand_id
1 'polypeptide(L)'
;MKLKLFNASLFIVLVSCYACRKDISVAEQYPVKAEVMGVNSDCGIYQIKITDGQDKVESVVGSSVGTNIYIAKNLPEDLKVSGLKISLDLRKPVAANNELGVCLTQGPGYAWLFVTKAKKE
;
A
#
# COMPACT_ATOMS: atom_id res chain seq x y z
N MET A 1 43.07 -50.29 28.44
CA MET A 1 42.67 -48.91 28.75
C MET A 1 42.80 -48.08 27.47
N LYS A 2 41.69 -47.82 26.76
CA LYS A 2 41.64 -46.91 25.61
C LYS A 2 40.34 -46.12 25.73
N LEU A 3 40.43 -44.94 26.32
CA LEU A 3 39.34 -43.99 26.49
C LEU A 3 39.07 -43.34 25.13
N LYS A 4 37.94 -43.67 24.50
CA LYS A 4 37.52 -43.05 23.23
C LYS A 4 37.00 -41.63 23.52
N LEU A 5 37.85 -40.62 23.35
CA LEU A 5 37.45 -39.23 23.14
C LEU A 5 36.87 -39.12 21.72
N PHE A 6 35.57 -39.29 21.52
CA PHE A 6 34.91 -38.92 20.27
C PHE A 6 33.41 -38.80 20.52
N ASN A 7 32.97 -37.75 21.22
CA ASN A 7 31.54 -37.50 21.43
C ASN A 7 31.25 -36.04 21.85
N ALA A 8 31.70 -35.06 21.05
CA ALA A 8 31.30 -33.66 21.28
C ALA A 8 31.13 -32.82 20.00
N SER A 9 31.32 -33.40 18.80
CA SER A 9 31.31 -32.63 17.54
C SER A 9 30.18 -33.01 16.59
N LEU A 10 29.07 -33.57 17.10
CA LEU A 10 27.88 -33.90 16.31
C LEU A 10 26.68 -32.98 16.62
N PHE A 11 26.76 -32.18 17.69
CA PHE A 11 25.64 -31.33 18.12
C PHE A 11 25.58 -29.94 17.46
N ILE A 12 26.67 -29.49 16.83
CA ILE A 12 26.79 -28.13 16.28
C ILE A 12 26.19 -28.01 14.87
N VAL A 13 25.99 -29.14 14.14
CA VAL A 13 25.51 -29.11 12.76
C VAL A 13 23.98 -28.97 12.66
N LEU A 14 23.23 -29.35 13.70
CA LEU A 14 21.76 -29.35 13.67
C LEU A 14 21.11 -27.96 13.89
N VAL A 15 21.85 -27.00 14.44
CA VAL A 15 21.31 -25.65 14.73
C VAL A 15 21.36 -24.72 13.50
N SER A 16 22.14 -25.06 12.47
CA SER A 16 22.36 -24.17 11.31
C SER A 16 21.23 -24.19 10.26
N CYS A 17 20.22 -25.03 10.39
CA CYS A 17 19.14 -25.15 9.41
C CYS A 17 17.82 -24.47 9.82
N TYR A 18 17.74 -23.90 11.03
CA TYR A 18 16.56 -23.18 11.52
C TYR A 18 16.91 -21.70 11.72
N ALA A 19 16.67 -20.87 10.70
CA ALA A 19 16.17 -19.49 10.84
C ALA A 19 16.54 -18.63 9.61
N CYS A 20 16.06 -19.01 8.43
CA CYS A 20 15.69 -18.03 7.41
C CYS A 20 14.69 -18.65 6.42
N ARG A 21 13.53 -19.08 6.94
CA ARG A 21 12.33 -19.01 6.13
C ARG A 21 11.89 -17.56 6.14
N LYS A 22 12.44 -16.78 5.22
CA LYS A 22 11.79 -15.54 4.81
C LYS A 22 10.52 -16.01 4.13
N ASP A 23 9.39 -15.97 4.84
CA ASP A 23 8.09 -16.20 4.21
C ASP A 23 8.03 -15.25 3.02
N ILE A 24 8.11 -15.82 1.82
CA ILE A 24 7.81 -15.10 0.59
C ILE A 24 6.31 -14.90 0.67
N SER A 25 5.89 -13.84 1.35
CA SER A 25 4.51 -13.40 1.32
C SER A 25 4.21 -13.10 -0.15
N VAL A 26 3.42 -13.98 -0.75
CA VAL A 26 2.79 -13.74 -2.04
C VAL A 26 2.19 -12.35 -1.95
N ALA A 27 2.61 -11.42 -2.82
CA ALA A 27 2.17 -10.04 -2.76
C ALA A 27 0.64 -10.01 -2.73
N GLU A 28 0.08 -9.65 -1.58
CA GLU A 28 -1.35 -9.65 -1.37
C GLU A 28 -1.98 -8.67 -2.37
N GLN A 29 -2.92 -9.19 -3.17
CA GLN A 29 -3.62 -8.40 -4.17
C GLN A 29 -4.72 -7.59 -3.46
N TYR A 30 -4.79 -6.29 -3.74
CA TYR A 30 -5.67 -5.33 -3.06
C TYR A 30 -5.39 -5.16 -1.56
N PRO A 31 -4.15 -4.85 -1.16
CA PRO A 31 -3.72 -4.77 0.23
C PRO A 31 -4.18 -3.49 0.96
N VAL A 32 -4.87 -2.59 0.27
CA VAL A 32 -5.32 -1.30 0.81
C VAL A 32 -6.84 -1.22 0.69
N LYS A 33 -7.51 -0.82 1.76
CA LYS A 33 -8.95 -0.54 1.76
C LYS A 33 -9.21 0.94 1.86
N ALA A 34 -10.24 1.40 1.18
CA ALA A 34 -10.61 2.80 1.17
C ALA A 34 -12.12 2.99 1.01
N GLU A 35 -12.57 4.18 1.38
CA GLU A 35 -13.91 4.68 1.11
C GLU A 35 -13.82 5.82 0.09
N VAL A 36 -14.66 5.76 -0.95
CA VAL A 36 -14.75 6.80 -1.96
C VAL A 36 -15.52 7.98 -1.38
N MET A 37 -14.87 9.13 -1.24
CA MET A 37 -15.50 10.31 -0.63
C MET A 37 -16.29 11.13 -1.66
N GLY A 38 -15.99 10.97 -2.95
CA GLY A 38 -16.56 11.76 -4.04
C GLY A 38 -15.53 12.66 -4.72
N VAL A 39 -15.99 13.61 -5.52
CA VAL A 39 -15.14 14.53 -6.26
C VAL A 39 -14.58 15.61 -5.33
N ASN A 40 -13.26 15.79 -5.34
CA ASN A 40 -12.61 16.90 -4.69
C ASN A 40 -12.95 18.22 -5.41
N SER A 41 -13.42 19.22 -4.66
CA SER A 41 -13.87 20.51 -5.21
C SER A 41 -12.74 21.38 -5.77
N ASP A 42 -11.48 21.13 -5.38
CA ASP A 42 -10.32 21.93 -5.79
C ASP A 42 -9.74 21.49 -7.14
N CYS A 43 -9.85 20.20 -7.50
CA CYS A 43 -9.28 19.66 -8.74
C CYS A 43 -10.25 18.86 -9.62
N GLY A 44 -11.49 18.62 -9.18
CA GLY A 44 -12.46 17.85 -9.95
C GLY A 44 -12.12 16.35 -10.06
N ILE A 45 -11.21 15.85 -9.23
CA ILE A 45 -10.79 14.44 -9.22
C ILE A 45 -11.34 13.76 -7.99
N TYR A 46 -11.71 12.49 -8.12
CA TYR A 46 -12.18 11.69 -6.99
C TYR A 46 -11.11 11.60 -5.89
N GLN A 47 -11.55 11.74 -4.65
CA GLN A 47 -10.73 11.52 -3.47
C GLN A 47 -11.23 10.29 -2.71
N ILE A 48 -10.30 9.59 -2.08
CA ILE A 48 -10.59 8.42 -1.27
C ILE A 48 -10.00 8.60 0.13
N LYS A 49 -10.64 8.01 1.12
CA LYS A 49 -10.15 7.94 2.49
C LYS A 49 -9.67 6.52 2.77
N ILE A 50 -8.40 6.36 3.13
CA ILE A 50 -7.85 5.06 3.47
C ILE A 50 -8.43 4.59 4.81
N THR A 51 -8.96 3.39 4.83
CA THR A 51 -9.58 2.74 6.01
C THR A 51 -8.73 1.60 6.56
N ASP A 52 -7.88 1.00 5.72
CA ASP A 52 -6.93 -0.08 6.08
C ASP A 52 -5.69 -0.01 5.17
N GLY A 53 -4.52 -0.31 5.72
CA GLY A 53 -3.25 -0.28 4.98
C GLY A 53 -2.60 1.10 4.83
N GLN A 54 -2.87 2.05 5.74
CA GLN A 54 -2.31 3.41 5.72
C GLN A 54 -0.77 3.43 5.65
N ASP A 55 -0.07 2.64 6.48
CA ASP A 55 1.39 2.56 6.49
C ASP A 55 1.96 2.18 5.11
N LYS A 56 1.27 1.29 4.41
CA LYS A 56 1.64 0.89 3.05
C LYS A 56 1.44 2.04 2.06
N VAL A 57 0.33 2.78 2.17
CA VAL A 57 0.11 3.97 1.33
C VAL A 57 1.22 5.00 1.55
N GLU A 58 1.54 5.31 2.81
CA GLU A 58 2.58 6.29 3.15
C GLU A 58 3.97 5.86 2.66
N SER A 59 4.28 4.56 2.70
CA SER A 59 5.54 4.04 2.14
C SER A 59 5.66 4.25 0.63
N VAL A 60 4.54 4.40 -0.09
CA VAL A 60 4.53 4.54 -1.55
C VAL A 60 4.41 6.00 -2.00
N VAL A 61 3.51 6.77 -1.39
CA VAL A 61 3.20 8.15 -1.84
C VAL A 61 3.60 9.23 -0.83
N GLY A 62 4.10 8.85 0.34
CA GLY A 62 4.38 9.74 1.46
C GLY A 62 3.17 9.97 2.35
N SER A 63 3.41 10.56 3.52
CA SER A 63 2.36 10.88 4.48
C SER A 63 1.45 11.99 3.93
N SER A 64 0.13 11.82 4.12
CA SER A 64 -0.82 12.90 3.89
C SER A 64 -0.91 13.77 5.15
N VAL A 65 -1.22 15.07 4.99
CA VAL A 65 -1.44 15.93 6.15
C VAL A 65 -2.76 15.53 6.82
N GLY A 66 -2.64 14.77 7.91
CA GLY A 66 -3.63 14.67 9.00
C GLY A 66 -5.01 14.08 8.67
N THR A 67 -5.23 13.46 7.51
CA THR A 67 -6.60 13.07 7.11
C THR A 67 -6.75 11.71 6.43
N ASN A 68 -5.67 10.98 6.13
CA ASN A 68 -5.72 9.71 5.35
C ASN A 68 -6.51 9.85 4.03
N ILE A 69 -6.65 11.08 3.53
CA ILE A 69 -7.38 11.40 2.30
C ILE A 69 -6.38 11.66 1.21
N TYR A 70 -6.63 11.04 0.06
CA TYR A 70 -5.77 11.11 -1.10
C TYR A 70 -6.58 11.38 -2.36
N ILE A 71 -6.01 12.16 -3.27
CA ILE A 71 -6.54 12.31 -4.63
C ILE A 71 -6.26 11.02 -5.40
N ALA A 72 -7.31 10.35 -5.86
CA ALA A 72 -7.23 9.05 -6.51
C ALA A 72 -7.34 9.20 -8.03
N LYS A 73 -6.19 9.23 -8.70
CA LYS A 73 -6.15 9.19 -10.17
C LYS A 73 -6.44 7.77 -10.66
N ASN A 74 -7.11 7.67 -11.81
CA ASN A 74 -7.41 6.41 -12.49
C ASN A 74 -8.34 5.46 -11.72
N LEU A 75 -9.27 6.02 -10.93
CA LEU A 75 -10.34 5.22 -10.32
C LEU A 75 -11.32 4.76 -11.42
N PRO A 76 -11.64 3.45 -11.52
CA PRO A 76 -12.63 2.93 -12.46
C PRO A 76 -14.00 3.61 -12.33
N GLU A 77 -14.70 3.84 -13.45
CA GLU A 77 -15.98 4.58 -13.47
C GLU A 77 -17.06 3.92 -12.61
N ASP A 78 -17.10 2.59 -12.56
CA ASP A 78 -18.06 1.80 -11.76
C ASP A 78 -17.83 1.90 -10.24
N LEU A 79 -16.67 2.44 -9.83
CA LEU A 79 -16.28 2.65 -8.44
C LEU A 79 -16.38 4.13 -8.02
N LYS A 80 -16.71 5.04 -8.94
CA LYS A 80 -16.89 6.48 -8.66
C LYS A 80 -18.24 6.78 -8.00
N VAL A 81 -18.50 6.16 -6.86
CA VAL A 81 -19.73 6.31 -6.08
C VAL A 81 -19.36 6.73 -4.67
N SER A 82 -19.84 7.89 -4.21
CA SER A 82 -19.57 8.37 -2.84
C SER A 82 -20.11 7.38 -1.80
N GLY A 83 -19.33 7.12 -0.75
CA GLY A 83 -19.59 6.13 0.30
C GLY A 83 -19.25 4.69 -0.08
N LEU A 84 -18.80 4.43 -1.32
CA LEU A 84 -18.44 3.07 -1.73
C LEU A 84 -17.13 2.62 -1.08
N LYS A 85 -17.15 1.43 -0.46
CA LYS A 85 -15.96 0.76 0.05
C LYS A 85 -15.29 -0.05 -1.03
N ILE A 86 -13.98 0.09 -1.14
CA ILE A 86 -13.17 -0.52 -2.19
C ILE A 86 -11.87 -1.08 -1.61
N SER A 87 -11.37 -2.15 -2.24
CA SER A 87 -10.01 -2.61 -2.05
C SER A 87 -9.20 -2.31 -3.31
N LEU A 88 -7.96 -1.83 -3.16
CA LEU A 88 -7.18 -1.31 -4.28
C LEU A 88 -5.69 -1.64 -4.19
N ASP A 89 -5.08 -1.73 -5.37
CA ASP A 89 -3.64 -1.63 -5.58
C ASP A 89 -3.32 -0.21 -6.05
N LEU A 90 -2.19 0.33 -5.57
CA LEU A 90 -1.77 1.70 -5.88
C LEU A 90 -0.29 1.78 -6.21
N ARG A 91 0.08 2.90 -6.82
CA ARG A 91 1.48 3.33 -6.96
C ARG A 91 1.59 4.85 -6.86
N LYS A 92 2.83 5.33 -6.80
CA LYS A 92 3.13 6.75 -6.95
C LYS A 92 2.77 7.22 -8.37
N PRO A 93 2.09 8.37 -8.52
CA PRO A 93 1.83 8.96 -9.82
C PRO A 93 3.14 9.40 -10.51
N VAL A 94 3.18 9.29 -11.83
CA VAL A 94 4.32 9.65 -12.68
C VAL A 94 4.02 10.96 -13.39
N ALA A 95 4.79 12.00 -13.08
CA ALA A 95 4.60 13.35 -13.63
C ALA A 95 4.73 13.38 -15.16
N ALA A 96 5.68 12.61 -15.74
CA ALA A 96 5.90 12.54 -17.19
C ALA A 96 4.68 12.03 -17.98
N ASN A 97 3.75 11.34 -17.32
CA ASN A 97 2.53 10.79 -17.93
C ASN A 97 1.30 11.66 -17.68
N ASN A 98 1.45 12.88 -17.13
CA ASN A 98 0.33 13.75 -16.74
C ASN A 98 -0.64 13.10 -15.74
N GLU A 99 -0.11 12.23 -14.87
CA GLU A 99 -0.90 11.56 -13.82
C GLU A 99 -1.14 12.44 -12.60
N LEU A 100 -0.31 13.50 -12.46
CA LEU A 100 -0.53 14.61 -11.57
C LEU A 100 -1.31 15.69 -12.32
N GLY A 101 -2.34 16.23 -11.69
CA GLY A 101 -3.12 17.35 -12.20
C GLY A 101 -2.89 18.60 -11.35
N VAL A 102 -3.63 19.65 -11.70
CA VAL A 102 -3.57 20.95 -11.04
C VAL A 102 -4.78 21.07 -10.11
N CYS A 103 -4.53 21.32 -8.83
CA CYS A 103 -5.58 21.79 -7.92
C CYS A 103 -5.55 23.33 -7.87
N LEU A 104 -6.69 23.99 -7.68
CA LEU A 104 -6.78 25.46 -7.59
C LEU A 104 -6.12 26.02 -6.31
N THR A 105 -5.50 25.19 -5.47
CA THR A 105 -4.85 25.52 -4.19
C THR A 105 -5.82 26.10 -3.16
N GLN A 106 -7.12 25.90 -3.34
CA GLN A 106 -8.18 26.39 -2.45
C GLN A 106 -8.57 25.32 -1.41
N GLY A 107 -7.58 24.60 -0.87
CA GLY A 107 -7.83 23.55 0.10
C GLY A 107 -6.56 22.88 0.63
N PRO A 108 -6.71 21.87 1.51
CA PRO A 108 -5.59 21.06 1.96
C PRO A 108 -4.91 20.43 0.74
N GLY A 109 -3.58 20.54 0.66
CA GLY A 109 -2.78 19.86 -0.36
C GLY A 109 -2.81 18.35 -0.14
N TYR A 110 -3.88 17.68 -0.57
CA TYR A 110 -3.99 16.22 -0.47
C TYR A 110 -2.93 15.55 -1.35
N ALA A 111 -2.30 14.52 -0.80
CA ALA A 111 -1.36 13.71 -1.55
C ALA A 111 -2.07 12.94 -2.66
N TRP A 112 -1.34 12.67 -3.75
CA TRP A 112 -1.88 12.01 -4.93
C TRP A 112 -1.44 10.55 -4.96
N LEU A 113 -2.36 9.68 -5.35
CA LEU A 113 -2.07 8.28 -5.66
C LEU A 113 -2.63 7.92 -7.04
N PHE A 114 -2.01 6.92 -7.67
CA PHE A 114 -2.50 6.34 -8.92
C PHE A 114 -3.03 4.94 -8.65
N VAL A 115 -4.31 4.72 -8.91
CA VAL A 115 -4.97 3.42 -8.76
C VAL A 115 -4.57 2.53 -9.93
N THR A 116 -3.96 1.38 -9.63
CA THR A 116 -3.56 0.40 -10.67
C THR A 116 -4.60 -0.70 -10.84
N LYS A 117 -5.24 -1.11 -9.74
CA LYS A 117 -6.38 -2.03 -9.73
C LYS A 117 -7.30 -1.64 -8.58
N ALA A 118 -8.60 -1.82 -8.74
CA ALA A 118 -9.56 -1.67 -7.66
C ALA A 118 -10.76 -2.59 -7.86
N LYS A 119 -11.40 -2.96 -6.75
CA LYS A 119 -12.66 -3.70 -6.73
C LYS A 119 -13.53 -3.23 -5.57
N LYS A 120 -14.84 -3.50 -5.65
CA LYS A 120 -15.75 -3.37 -4.52
C LYS A 120 -15.35 -4.37 -3.42
N GLU A 121 -15.53 -3.94 -2.17
CA GLU A 121 -15.50 -4.85 -1.01
C GLU A 121 -16.71 -5.78 -0.97
#